data_AF-M0C013-F1
#
_entry.id   AF-M0C013-F1
#
_cell.length_a   1.000
_cell.length_b   1.000
_cell.length_c   1.000
_cell.angle_alpha   90.00
_cell.angle_beta   90.00
_cell.angle_gamma   90.00
#
_symmetry.space_group_name_H-M   'P 1'
#
loop_
_entity.id
_entity.type
_entity.pdbx_description
1 polymer ?
#
loop_
_entity_poly.entity_id
_entity_poly.type
_entity_poly.pdbx_seq_one_letter_code
_entity_poly.pdbx_strand_id
1 'polypeptide(L)'
;MTRVCLIGDSDCNLQYELLSRETSREALATYDLRRPFENSISLRTVSVGAAVSLLNDLNWYLTRFVDEALVQEPSVSEDEWLSRALATELRNGDLEPADTAEFCKIYGLERVGPDPDAGTESADESEGDAAEPTANDAESDESADADETRAETTNWRLVEPLYVRRTGGELPTYDLRDVDETLVVRLTEAEHSP
;
A
#
# COMPACT_ATOMS: atom_id res chain seq x y z
N MET A 1 12.72 -2.80 -10.35
CA MET A 1 12.37 -1.37 -10.22
C MET A 1 12.06 -1.11 -8.76
N THR A 2 12.48 0.03 -8.24
CA THR A 2 12.21 0.43 -6.85
C THR A 2 10.74 0.76 -6.70
N ARG A 3 10.14 0.39 -5.57
CA ARG A 3 8.75 0.74 -5.23
C ARG A 3 8.76 1.69 -4.05
N VAL A 4 7.88 2.68 -4.11
CA VAL A 4 7.54 3.55 -2.97
C VAL A 4 6.12 3.20 -2.55
N CYS A 5 5.88 3.13 -1.25
CA CYS A 5 4.54 3.05 -0.68
C CYS A 5 4.38 4.08 0.43
N LEU A 6 3.36 4.91 0.31
CA LEU A 6 2.95 5.89 1.32
C LEU A 6 1.70 5.34 2.00
N ILE A 7 1.72 5.26 3.32
CA ILE A 7 0.59 4.87 4.16
C ILE A 7 0.06 6.13 4.85
N GLY A 8 -1.22 6.41 4.69
CA GLY A 8 -1.84 7.63 5.19
C GLY A 8 -2.18 7.56 6.67
N ASP A 9 -2.18 8.72 7.33
CA ASP A 9 -2.74 8.87 8.68
C ASP A 9 -4.21 8.41 8.73
N SER A 10 -4.61 7.77 9.82
CA SER A 10 -5.99 7.27 10.02
C SER A 10 -7.05 8.36 9.99
N ASP A 11 -6.65 9.61 10.25
CA ASP A 11 -7.55 10.77 10.34
C ASP A 11 -7.80 11.46 9.00
N CYS A 12 -7.22 10.98 7.90
CA CYS A 12 -7.38 11.60 6.59
C CYS A 12 -7.45 10.58 5.45
N ASN A 13 -7.96 11.03 4.30
CA ASN A 13 -7.87 10.28 3.04
C ASN A 13 -6.60 10.73 2.31
N LEU A 14 -5.55 9.91 2.36
CA LEU A 14 -4.24 10.25 1.81
C LEU A 14 -4.32 10.64 0.33
N GLN A 15 -5.10 9.90 -0.45
CA GLN A 15 -5.19 10.12 -1.87
C GLN A 15 -5.80 11.49 -2.19
N TYR A 16 -6.88 11.84 -1.51
CA TYR A 16 -7.50 13.14 -1.65
C TYR A 16 -6.53 14.25 -1.23
N GLU A 17 -5.84 14.09 -0.09
CA GLU A 17 -4.89 15.08 0.40
C GLU A 17 -3.75 15.31 -0.59
N LEU A 18 -3.10 14.26 -1.09
CA LEU A 18 -1.98 14.41 -2.01
C LEU A 18 -2.39 14.88 -3.41
N LEU A 19 -3.53 14.43 -3.94
CA LEU A 19 -3.93 14.77 -5.31
C LEU A 19 -4.74 16.06 -5.41
N SER A 20 -5.27 16.61 -4.31
CA SER A 20 -5.95 17.91 -4.32
C SER A 20 -4.98 19.10 -4.42
N ARG A 21 -3.69 18.89 -4.13
CA ARG A 21 -2.66 19.92 -4.00
C ARG A 21 -1.77 19.96 -5.23
N GLU A 22 -1.62 21.12 -5.87
CA GLU A 22 -0.91 21.27 -7.15
C GLU A 22 0.49 20.67 -7.14
N THR A 23 1.37 21.09 -6.23
CA THR A 23 2.76 20.60 -6.19
C THR A 23 2.87 19.10 -5.96
N SER A 24 2.04 18.54 -5.07
CA SER A 24 2.03 17.10 -4.81
C SER A 24 1.48 16.33 -6.01
N ARG A 25 0.39 16.82 -6.61
CA ARG A 25 -0.20 16.26 -7.83
C ARG A 25 0.81 16.27 -8.98
N GLU A 26 1.50 17.38 -9.22
CA GLU A 26 2.50 17.50 -10.27
C GLU A 26 3.66 16.52 -10.06
N ALA A 27 4.16 16.39 -8.82
CA ALA A 27 5.21 15.43 -8.49
C ALA A 27 4.78 13.97 -8.72
N LEU A 28 3.50 13.65 -8.55
CA LEU A 28 2.94 12.30 -8.70
C LEU A 28 2.42 11.99 -10.11
N ALA A 29 2.15 13.01 -10.93
CA ALA A 29 1.43 12.88 -12.21
C ALA A 29 2.15 12.01 -13.25
N THR A 30 3.46 11.83 -13.13
CA THR A 30 4.26 11.02 -14.06
C THR A 30 4.31 9.54 -13.70
N TYR A 31 3.73 9.15 -12.56
CA TYR A 31 3.77 7.78 -12.06
C TYR A 31 2.42 7.09 -12.17
N ASP A 32 2.46 5.77 -12.37
CA ASP A 32 1.29 4.90 -12.21
C ASP A 32 1.04 4.65 -10.73
N LEU A 33 -0.11 5.13 -10.23
CA LEU A 33 -0.46 5.07 -8.82
C LEU A 33 -1.33 3.83 -8.53
N ARG A 34 -0.88 3.04 -7.56
CA ARG A 34 -1.56 1.83 -7.06
C ARG A 34 -1.94 1.99 -5.59
N ARG A 35 -2.83 1.15 -5.09
CA ARG A 35 -3.25 1.14 -3.68
C ARG A 35 -3.22 -0.29 -3.13
N PRO A 36 -2.02 -0.81 -2.79
CA PRO A 36 -1.89 -2.16 -2.27
C PRO A 36 -2.49 -2.32 -0.87
N PHE A 37 -2.55 -1.23 -0.11
CA PHE A 37 -3.07 -1.22 1.26
C PHE A 37 -4.20 -0.19 1.44
N GLU A 38 -4.98 -0.37 2.49
CA GLU A 38 -5.93 0.63 2.98
C GLU A 38 -5.21 1.97 3.21
N ASN A 39 -5.85 3.06 2.76
CA ASN A 39 -5.32 4.42 2.84
C ASN A 39 -3.89 4.60 2.29
N SER A 40 -3.51 3.86 1.24
CA SER A 40 -2.14 3.94 0.68
C SER A 40 -2.08 4.49 -0.75
N ILE A 41 -0.91 5.02 -1.11
CA ILE A 41 -0.49 5.27 -2.49
C ILE A 41 0.87 4.59 -2.71
N SER A 42 0.94 3.71 -3.71
CA SER A 42 2.20 3.10 -4.16
C SER A 42 2.51 3.47 -5.61
N LEU A 43 3.81 3.59 -5.90
CA LEU A 43 4.32 3.90 -7.23
C LEU A 43 5.68 3.23 -7.44
N ARG A 44 6.15 3.25 -8.69
CA ARG A 44 7.45 2.69 -9.08
C ARG A 44 8.40 3.80 -9.53
N THR A 45 9.63 3.75 -9.04
CA THR A 45 10.73 4.60 -9.49
C THR A 45 11.86 3.75 -10.09
N VAL A 46 12.78 4.42 -10.78
CA VAL A 46 13.90 3.74 -11.45
C VAL A 46 15.01 3.30 -10.50
N SER A 47 15.11 3.92 -9.33
CA SER A 47 16.15 3.65 -8.33
C SER A 47 15.75 4.16 -6.94
N VAL A 48 16.44 3.66 -5.90
CA VAL A 48 16.34 4.20 -4.53
C VAL A 48 16.61 5.70 -4.48
N GLY A 49 17.55 6.21 -5.29
CA GLY A 49 17.84 7.64 -5.36
C GLY A 49 16.67 8.47 -5.91
N ALA A 50 15.98 7.97 -6.93
CA ALA A 50 14.76 8.59 -7.45
C ALA A 50 13.61 8.53 -6.43
N ALA A 51 13.45 7.41 -5.72
CA ALA A 51 12.49 7.28 -4.63
C ALA A 51 12.72 8.33 -3.53
N VAL A 52 13.94 8.42 -2.99
CA VAL A 52 14.28 9.38 -1.94
C VAL A 52 14.12 10.83 -2.42
N SER A 53 14.46 11.12 -3.68
CA SER A 53 14.29 12.47 -4.23
C SER A 53 12.82 12.87 -4.27
N LEU A 54 11.94 11.99 -4.77
CA LEU A 54 10.49 12.19 -4.75
C LEU A 54 9.95 12.37 -3.32
N LEU A 55 10.40 11.55 -2.37
CA LEU A 55 9.99 11.69 -0.97
C LEU A 55 10.43 13.03 -0.36
N ASN A 56 11.57 13.57 -0.79
CA ASN A 56 12.02 14.89 -0.35
C ASN A 56 11.18 16.02 -0.97
N ASP A 57 10.79 15.91 -2.24
CA ASP A 57 9.89 16.87 -2.89
C ASP A 57 8.50 16.88 -2.22
N LEU A 58 8.05 15.71 -1.75
CA LEU A 58 6.79 15.56 -1.05
C LEU A 58 6.87 15.84 0.46
N ASN A 59 8.04 16.15 1.01
CA ASN A 59 8.30 16.11 2.46
C ASN A 59 7.28 16.88 3.31
N TRP A 60 6.86 18.07 2.86
CA TRP A 60 5.89 18.88 3.59
C TRP A 60 4.51 18.21 3.70
N TYR A 61 4.12 17.42 2.70
CA TYR A 61 2.88 16.65 2.72
C TYR A 61 3.06 15.34 3.51
N LEU A 62 4.22 14.70 3.39
CA LEU A 62 4.52 13.47 4.13
C LEU A 62 4.39 13.69 5.63
N THR A 63 5.00 14.75 6.17
CA THR A 63 4.95 15.04 7.62
C THR A 63 3.57 15.44 8.14
N ARG A 64 2.55 15.49 7.27
CA ARG A 64 1.21 15.99 7.63
C ARG A 64 0.08 14.99 7.36
N PHE A 65 0.27 14.07 6.42
CA PHE A 65 -0.78 13.14 5.97
C PHE A 65 -0.30 11.69 5.85
N VAL A 66 0.99 11.42 6.04
CA VAL A 66 1.58 10.11 5.87
C VAL A 66 2.10 9.64 7.22
N ASP A 67 1.57 8.51 7.67
CA ASP A 67 2.04 7.77 8.82
C ASP A 67 3.40 7.12 8.50
N GLU A 68 3.49 6.44 7.34
CA GLU A 68 4.69 5.70 6.94
C GLU A 68 5.04 5.88 5.46
N ALA A 69 6.33 6.08 5.19
CA ALA A 69 6.87 6.12 3.84
C ALA A 69 7.90 5.00 3.65
N LEU A 70 7.53 4.00 2.87
CA LEU A 70 8.27 2.76 2.67
C LEU A 70 8.90 2.73 1.27
N VAL A 71 10.11 2.17 1.17
CA VAL A 71 10.84 2.00 -0.10
C VAL A 71 11.31 0.56 -0.24
N GLN A 72 10.85 -0.16 -1.27
CA GLN A 72 11.35 -1.50 -1.59
C GLN A 72 12.34 -1.40 -2.75
N GLU A 73 13.58 -1.80 -2.50
CA GLU A 73 14.66 -1.83 -3.48
C GLU A 73 15.09 -3.29 -3.74
N PRO A 74 14.79 -3.87 -4.93
CA PRO A 74 15.09 -5.27 -5.24
C PRO A 74 16.57 -5.65 -5.10
N SER A 75 17.47 -4.69 -5.27
CA SER A 75 18.92 -4.92 -5.10
C SER A 75 19.32 -5.14 -3.63
N VAL A 76 18.44 -4.81 -2.68
CA VAL A 76 18.63 -4.97 -1.23
C VAL A 76 17.79 -6.14 -0.72
N SER A 77 16.51 -6.18 -1.10
CA SER A 77 15.58 -7.26 -0.82
C SER A 77 14.38 -7.18 -1.77
N GLU A 78 13.92 -8.34 -2.26
CA GLU A 78 12.72 -8.42 -3.10
C GLU A 78 11.42 -8.40 -2.27
N ASP A 79 11.51 -8.78 -1.00
CA ASP A 79 10.35 -9.01 -0.13
C ASP A 79 10.27 -8.02 1.05
N GLU A 80 11.38 -7.37 1.40
CA GLU A 80 11.45 -6.47 2.55
C GLU A 80 11.50 -5.01 2.11
N TRP A 81 10.83 -4.15 2.88
CA TRP A 81 10.79 -2.71 2.65
C TRP A 81 11.83 -2.01 3.53
N LEU A 82 12.27 -0.82 3.13
CA LEU A 82 13.11 0.07 3.91
C LEU A 82 12.24 1.22 4.43
N SER A 83 12.49 1.68 5.66
CA SER A 83 12.01 2.99 6.09
C SER A 83 12.60 4.10 5.21
N ARG A 84 11.95 5.26 5.17
CA ARG A 84 12.50 6.43 4.48
C ARG A 84 13.89 6.82 5.00
N ALA A 85 14.12 6.75 6.31
CA ALA A 85 15.41 7.09 6.90
C ALA A 85 16.50 6.13 6.40
N LEU A 86 16.24 4.82 6.48
CA LEU A 86 17.20 3.80 6.04
C LEU A 86 17.46 3.84 4.53
N ALA A 87 16.42 4.08 3.72
CA ALA A 87 16.58 4.29 2.28
C ALA A 87 17.44 5.53 1.95
N THR A 88 17.41 6.56 2.81
CA THR A 88 18.23 7.75 2.67
C THR A 88 19.69 7.45 2.98
N GLU A 89 19.99 6.73 4.06
CA GLU A 89 21.35 6.28 4.40
C GLU A 89 21.95 5.41 3.28
N LEU A 90 21.17 4.47 2.76
CA LEU A 90 21.59 3.62 1.64
C LEU A 90 21.90 4.45 0.38
N ARG A 91 21.05 5.44 0.04
CA ARG A 91 21.28 6.33 -1.10
C ARG A 91 22.58 7.12 -0.96
N ASN A 92 22.85 7.62 0.25
CA ASN A 92 24.04 8.41 0.53
C ASN A 92 25.32 7.56 0.57
N GLY A 93 25.20 6.23 0.66
CA GLY A 93 26.31 5.31 0.84
C GLY A 93 26.82 5.27 2.28
N ASP A 94 26.00 5.69 3.24
CA ASP A 94 26.32 5.62 4.67
C ASP A 94 26.25 4.18 5.21
N LEU A 95 25.46 3.32 4.56
CA LEU A 95 25.28 1.89 4.88
C LEU A 95 25.33 1.02 3.63
N GLU A 96 25.85 -0.20 3.77
CA GLU A 96 25.79 -1.22 2.71
C GLU A 96 24.46 -2.00 2.76
N PRO A 97 23.99 -2.55 1.62
CA PRO A 97 22.73 -3.32 1.57
C PRO A 97 22.63 -4.43 2.62
N ALA A 98 23.75 -5.09 2.93
CA ALA A 98 23.81 -6.21 3.87
C ALA A 98 23.58 -5.78 5.34
N ASP A 99 23.92 -4.54 5.68
CA ASP A 99 23.84 -4.03 7.06
C ASP A 99 22.45 -3.48 7.41
N THR A 100 21.56 -3.35 6.42
CA THR A 100 20.21 -2.80 6.62
C THR A 100 19.26 -3.73 7.38
N ALA A 101 19.58 -5.02 7.51
CA ALA A 101 18.63 -6.05 7.97
C ALA A 101 18.54 -6.21 9.51
N GLU A 102 19.33 -5.48 10.28
CA GLU A 102 19.46 -5.70 11.73
C GLU A 102 18.20 -5.32 12.52
N PHE A 103 17.64 -4.14 12.24
CA PHE A 103 16.44 -3.66 12.93
C PHE A 103 15.25 -3.76 11.99
N CYS A 104 14.15 -4.35 12.47
CA CYS A 104 12.97 -4.59 11.66
C CYS A 104 11.69 -4.24 12.43
N LYS A 105 10.67 -3.89 11.65
CA LYS A 105 9.28 -3.68 12.06
C LYS A 105 8.42 -4.58 11.20
N ILE A 106 7.66 -5.46 11.82
CA ILE A 106 6.81 -6.45 11.13
C ILE A 106 5.36 -6.02 11.30
N TYR A 107 4.72 -5.65 10.20
CA TYR A 107 3.29 -5.42 10.13
C TYR A 107 2.57 -6.75 9.88
N GLY A 108 1.43 -6.95 10.54
CA GLY A 108 0.45 -7.92 10.08
C GLY A 108 -0.40 -7.33 8.96
N LEU A 109 -0.86 -8.17 8.03
CA LEU A 109 -1.75 -7.81 6.93
C LEU A 109 -3.08 -8.55 7.08
N GLU A 110 -4.14 -7.78 7.31
CA GLU A 110 -5.52 -8.28 7.33
C GLU A 110 -6.18 -8.03 5.97
N ARG A 111 -6.87 -9.02 5.42
CA ARG A 111 -7.62 -8.83 4.17
C ARG A 111 -8.88 -8.00 4.38
N VAL A 112 -9.02 -6.89 3.67
CA VAL A 112 -10.22 -6.03 3.67
C VAL A 112 -10.96 -6.20 2.35
N GLY A 113 -12.11 -6.87 2.40
CA GLY A 113 -12.97 -7.15 1.26
C GLY A 113 -13.86 -8.37 1.53
N PRO A 114 -14.89 -8.63 0.71
CA PRO A 114 -15.67 -9.84 0.83
C PRO A 114 -14.75 -11.04 0.62
N ASP A 115 -14.74 -11.95 1.59
CA ASP A 115 -14.00 -13.19 1.54
C ASP A 115 -14.45 -13.99 0.29
N PRO A 116 -13.56 -14.30 -0.66
CA PRO A 116 -13.94 -15.11 -1.82
C PRO A 116 -14.29 -16.56 -1.44
N ASP A 117 -13.91 -17.00 -0.23
CA ASP A 117 -14.26 -18.30 0.36
C ASP A 117 -15.53 -18.24 1.21
N ALA A 118 -16.18 -17.07 1.36
CA ALA A 118 -17.58 -16.99 1.78
C ALA A 118 -18.48 -17.47 0.62
N GLY A 119 -18.40 -18.77 0.36
CA GLY A 119 -19.19 -19.45 -0.64
C GLY A 119 -20.67 -19.33 -0.33
N THR A 120 -21.41 -18.78 -1.29
CA THR A 120 -22.78 -19.17 -1.68
C THR A 120 -23.60 -19.86 -0.60
N GLU A 121 -24.14 -19.11 0.35
CA GLU A 121 -25.33 -19.55 1.09
C GLU A 121 -26.56 -18.98 0.38
N SER A 122 -27.17 -19.83 -0.44
CA SER A 122 -28.44 -19.62 -1.12
C SER A 122 -29.60 -19.41 -0.13
N ALA A 123 -30.45 -18.42 -0.41
CA ALA A 123 -31.89 -18.38 -0.08
C ALA A 123 -32.49 -17.24 -0.94
N ASP A 124 -33.06 -17.47 -2.12
CA ASP A 124 -34.32 -18.13 -2.46
C ASP A 124 -35.60 -17.43 -1.94
N GLU A 125 -36.56 -17.33 -2.88
CA GLU A 125 -38.00 -16.98 -2.79
C GLU A 125 -38.39 -15.46 -2.85
N SER A 126 -38.89 -14.96 -4.00
CA SER A 126 -40.32 -14.91 -4.45
C SER A 126 -41.03 -13.62 -3.96
N GLU A 127 -41.94 -12.88 -4.62
CA GLU A 127 -42.69 -12.83 -5.89
C GLU A 127 -43.36 -11.42 -5.91
N GLY A 128 -43.74 -10.84 -7.07
CA GLY A 128 -44.52 -9.59 -7.05
C GLY A 128 -44.83 -8.85 -8.36
N ASP A 129 -45.44 -9.55 -9.32
CA ASP A 129 -46.49 -9.11 -10.28
C ASP A 129 -46.54 -7.69 -10.93
N ALA A 130 -46.38 -7.71 -12.27
CA ALA A 130 -47.13 -7.01 -13.34
C ALA A 130 -47.12 -5.47 -13.52
N ALA A 131 -46.54 -5.01 -14.64
CA ALA A 131 -47.28 -4.54 -15.84
C ALA A 131 -46.34 -4.02 -16.96
N GLU A 132 -46.56 -4.50 -18.18
CA GLU A 132 -46.00 -4.00 -19.46
C GLU A 132 -47.14 -3.83 -20.48
N PRO A 133 -46.98 -3.20 -21.68
CA PRO A 133 -45.91 -2.31 -22.16
C PRO A 133 -46.44 -1.05 -22.89
N THR A 134 -45.59 -0.06 -23.15
CA THR A 134 -45.72 0.76 -24.38
C THR A 134 -44.34 1.05 -24.96
N ALA A 135 -44.16 0.60 -26.20
CA ALA A 135 -42.98 0.76 -27.03
C ALA A 135 -42.71 2.23 -27.38
N ASN A 136 -41.42 2.60 -27.37
CA ASN A 136 -40.85 3.31 -28.51
C ASN A 136 -39.34 3.05 -28.58
N ASP A 137 -38.93 2.68 -29.80
CA ASP A 137 -37.62 2.31 -30.29
C ASP A 137 -36.45 3.27 -30.03
N ALA A 138 -35.25 2.67 -30.18
CA ALA A 138 -33.93 3.24 -30.45
C ALA A 138 -33.13 3.59 -29.17
N GLU A 139 -31.95 3.02 -28.87
CA GLU A 139 -30.92 2.39 -29.69
C GLU A 139 -30.17 1.33 -28.85
N SER A 140 -29.74 0.26 -29.50
CA SER A 140 -28.88 -0.78 -28.94
C SER A 140 -27.47 -0.24 -28.72
N ASP A 141 -26.99 -0.25 -27.47
CA ASP A 141 -25.57 -0.30 -27.17
C ASP A 141 -25.33 -1.41 -26.13
N GLU A 142 -25.24 -2.63 -26.65
CA GLU A 142 -24.52 -3.69 -25.95
C GLU A 142 -23.04 -3.34 -25.99
N SER A 143 -22.56 -2.79 -24.89
CA SER A 143 -21.17 -2.98 -24.51
C SER A 143 -21.07 -3.07 -22.98
N ALA A 144 -20.77 -4.29 -22.56
CA ALA A 144 -20.52 -4.70 -21.20
C ALA A 144 -19.33 -3.92 -20.63
N ASP A 145 -19.60 -2.96 -19.75
CA ASP A 145 -18.57 -2.28 -18.96
C ASP A 145 -18.91 -2.28 -17.46
N ALA A 146 -19.77 -3.21 -17.04
CA ALA A 146 -19.98 -3.50 -15.62
C ALA A 146 -18.84 -4.36 -15.02
N ASP A 147 -17.84 -4.75 -15.82
CA ASP A 147 -16.80 -5.72 -15.47
C ASP A 147 -15.35 -5.15 -15.56
N GLU A 148 -15.13 -3.87 -15.88
CA GLU A 148 -13.79 -3.23 -15.78
C GLU A 148 -13.55 -2.50 -14.45
N THR A 149 -14.59 -2.31 -13.63
CA THR A 149 -14.45 -1.70 -12.28
C THR A 149 -14.19 -2.75 -11.18
N ARG A 150 -13.87 -3.99 -11.55
CA ARG A 150 -13.33 -4.98 -10.62
C ARG A 150 -11.86 -4.63 -10.32
N ALA A 151 -11.65 -3.45 -9.79
CA ALA A 151 -10.38 -2.89 -9.37
C ALA A 151 -9.82 -3.71 -8.21
N GLU A 152 -9.37 -4.93 -8.48
CA GLU A 152 -8.38 -5.70 -7.71
C GLU A 152 -8.44 -5.44 -6.19
N THR A 153 -9.65 -5.50 -5.61
CA THR A 153 -9.96 -5.03 -4.24
C THR A 153 -9.54 -6.07 -3.20
N THR A 154 -8.32 -6.58 -3.31
CA THR A 154 -7.65 -7.12 -2.13
C THR A 154 -6.96 -5.93 -1.49
N ASN A 155 -7.73 -5.14 -0.73
CA ASN A 155 -7.13 -4.09 0.08
C ASN A 155 -6.59 -4.77 1.32
N TRP A 156 -5.28 -4.86 1.44
CA TRP A 156 -4.65 -5.27 2.68
C TRP A 156 -4.71 -4.12 3.67
N ARG A 157 -4.96 -4.39 4.95
CA ARG A 157 -4.81 -3.40 6.01
C ARG A 157 -3.62 -3.77 6.87
N LEU A 158 -2.70 -2.82 7.03
CA LEU A 158 -1.61 -2.95 7.98
C LEU A 158 -2.16 -2.82 9.40
N VAL A 159 -1.84 -3.78 10.25
CA VAL A 159 -2.20 -3.77 11.68
C VAL A 159 -0.97 -3.60 12.57
N GLU A 160 -1.21 -3.51 13.87
CA GLU A 160 -0.22 -3.14 14.88
C GLU A 160 1.14 -3.81 14.66
N PRO A 161 2.22 -3.03 14.52
CA PRO A 161 3.52 -3.56 14.16
C PRO A 161 4.27 -4.15 15.36
N LEU A 162 5.04 -5.22 15.12
CA LEU A 162 6.01 -5.80 16.04
C LEU A 162 7.42 -5.30 15.71
N TYR A 163 8.07 -4.63 16.66
CA TYR A 163 9.47 -4.17 16.53
C TYR A 163 10.42 -5.26 17.01
N VAL A 164 11.41 -5.61 16.17
CA VAL A 164 12.34 -6.71 16.42
C VAL A 164 13.76 -6.36 15.99
N ARG A 165 14.73 -6.94 16.70
CA ARG A 165 16.12 -7.00 16.27
C ARG A 165 16.42 -8.40 15.73
N ARG A 166 16.83 -8.48 14.47
CA ARG A 166 17.20 -9.74 13.81
C ARG A 166 18.44 -10.32 14.50
N THR A 167 18.36 -11.57 14.93
CA THR A 167 19.47 -12.27 15.58
C THR A 167 19.84 -13.49 14.75
N GLY A 168 21.11 -13.62 14.37
CA GLY A 168 21.56 -14.76 13.56
C GLY A 168 20.96 -14.83 12.13
N GLY A 169 20.35 -13.74 11.65
CA GLY A 169 19.70 -13.68 10.33
C GLY A 169 18.24 -14.10 10.31
N GLU A 170 17.68 -14.56 11.44
CA GLU A 170 16.29 -15.02 11.54
C GLU A 170 15.39 -13.91 12.13
N LEU A 171 14.18 -13.78 11.57
CA LEU A 171 13.14 -12.88 12.05
C LEU A 171 12.19 -13.63 13.00
N PRO A 172 11.85 -13.04 14.16
CA PRO A 172 10.75 -13.54 14.99
C PRO A 172 9.43 -13.56 14.22
N THR A 173 8.56 -14.53 14.54
CA THR A 173 7.20 -14.60 14.00
C THR A 173 6.33 -13.49 14.58
N TYR A 174 5.47 -12.90 13.75
CA TYR A 174 4.45 -11.96 14.20
C TYR A 174 3.36 -12.69 15.02
N ASP A 175 3.17 -12.30 16.28
CA ASP A 175 2.28 -12.96 17.23
C ASP A 175 1.27 -12.02 17.91
N LEU A 176 1.18 -10.77 17.45
CA LEU A 176 0.28 -9.77 18.04
C LEU A 176 -1.19 -9.97 17.63
N ARG A 177 -1.43 -10.50 16.43
CA ARG A 177 -2.77 -10.76 15.86
C ARG A 177 -2.75 -11.96 14.93
N ASP A 178 -3.93 -12.52 14.66
CA ASP A 178 -4.15 -13.51 13.62
C ASP A 178 -4.32 -12.76 12.28
N VAL A 179 -3.37 -12.96 11.37
CA VAL A 179 -3.27 -12.22 10.09
C VAL A 179 -2.94 -13.17 8.96
N ASP A 180 -3.35 -12.85 7.74
CA ASP A 180 -3.12 -13.70 6.57
C ASP A 180 -1.65 -13.65 6.12
N GLU A 181 -1.05 -12.45 6.15
CA GLU A 181 0.30 -12.19 5.68
C GLU A 181 1.04 -11.20 6.61
N THR A 182 2.34 -11.05 6.40
CA THR A 182 3.17 -10.07 7.11
C THR A 182 3.98 -9.23 6.15
N LEU A 183 4.19 -7.95 6.48
CA LEU A 183 5.08 -7.04 5.77
C LEU A 183 6.24 -6.63 6.67
N VAL A 184 7.46 -6.89 6.22
CA VAL A 184 8.69 -6.54 6.95
C VAL A 184 9.24 -5.21 6.46
N VAL A 185 9.49 -4.30 7.39
CA VAL A 185 10.17 -3.02 7.16
C VAL A 185 11.48 -3.01 7.94
N ARG A 186 12.60 -2.84 7.25
CA ARG A 186 13.92 -2.58 7.84
C ARG A 186 13.98 -1.13 8.32
N LEU A 187 14.54 -0.94 9.52
CA LEU A 187 14.64 0.33 10.21
C LEU A 187 16.08 0.72 10.49
N THR A 188 16.29 2.00 10.77
CA THR A 188 17.48 2.47 11.48
C THR A 188 17.41 2.10 12.97
N GLU A 189 18.54 2.09 13.67
CA GLU A 189 18.57 1.87 15.13
C GLU A 189 17.71 2.92 15.87
N ALA A 190 17.78 4.17 15.42
CA ALA A 190 17.03 5.29 16.01
C ALA A 190 15.51 5.13 15.84
N GLU A 191 15.04 4.54 14.75
CA GLU A 191 13.61 4.26 14.54
C GLU A 191 13.13 3.05 15.35
N HIS A 192 14.01 2.07 15.60
CA HIS A 192 13.66 0.89 16.41
C HIS A 192 13.55 1.21 17.90
N SER A 193 14.41 2.10 18.41
CA SER A 193 14.46 2.49 19.82
C SER A 193 14.49 4.02 19.96
N PRO A 194 13.35 4.71 19.71
CA PRO A 194 13.28 6.18 19.68
C PRO A 194 13.51 6.85 21.04
#